data_AF-A0A7R8V690-F1
#
_entry.id   AF-A0A7R8V690-F1
#
_cell.length_a   1.000
_cell.length_b   1.000
_cell.length_c   1.000
_cell.angle_alpha   90.00
_cell.angle_beta   90.00
_cell.angle_gamma   90.00
#
_symmetry.space_group_name_H-M   'P 1'
#
loop_
_entity.id
_entity.type
_entity.pdbx_description
1 polymer ?
#
loop_
_entity_poly.entity_id
_entity_poly.type
_entity_poly.pdbx_seq_one_letter_code
_entity_poly.pdbx_strand_id
1 'polypeptide(L)'
;MNTYGLAVESEDQAKLRLQVELEFVQCLANPNYLNFLAQRGFFKDQAFINYLKYLLYWKEPEYARYLRYPMCLYFLDLLQYEHFRREIVNSQCCKFIDDQAILLWQHYTRRRTKLFTMNNGVVQMEPNPNQNGTQQNGVGGQKVT
;
A
#
# COMPACT_ATOMS: atom_id res chain seq x y z
N MET A 1 -37.92 -7.91 -37.21
CA MET A 1 -36.97 -6.89 -36.72
C MET A 1 -37.32 -6.61 -35.26
N ASN A 2 -36.60 -7.22 -34.31
CA ASN A 2 -36.82 -6.96 -32.89
C ASN A 2 -35.80 -5.93 -32.41
N THR A 3 -36.27 -4.70 -32.25
CA THR A 3 -35.56 -3.62 -31.57
C THR A 3 -35.67 -3.85 -30.06
N TYR A 4 -34.68 -4.53 -29.49
CA TYR A 4 -34.53 -4.59 -28.04
C TYR A 4 -34.10 -3.20 -27.55
N GLY A 5 -34.96 -2.56 -26.78
CA GLY A 5 -34.68 -1.33 -26.06
C GLY A 5 -33.62 -1.54 -24.99
N LEU A 6 -32.35 -1.56 -25.38
CA LEU A 6 -31.26 -1.24 -24.48
C LEU A 6 -31.43 0.24 -24.13
N ALA A 7 -31.96 0.52 -22.93
CA ALA A 7 -31.94 1.85 -22.38
C ALA A 7 -30.48 2.35 -22.46
N VAL A 8 -30.25 3.39 -23.27
CA VAL A 8 -28.95 4.01 -23.39
C VAL A 8 -28.59 4.54 -22.01
N GLU A 9 -27.48 4.07 -21.46
CA GLU A 9 -26.97 4.56 -20.18
C GLU A 9 -26.77 6.06 -20.27
N SER A 10 -27.32 6.80 -19.29
CA SER A 10 -27.13 8.25 -19.25
C SER A 10 -25.67 8.59 -18.95
N GLU A 11 -25.20 9.76 -19.41
CA GLU A 11 -23.83 10.21 -19.18
C GLU A 11 -23.47 10.25 -17.67
N ASP A 12 -24.43 10.65 -16.84
CA ASP A 12 -24.24 10.72 -15.38
C ASP A 12 -24.11 9.33 -14.74
N GLN A 13 -24.85 8.33 -15.23
CA GLN A 13 -24.72 6.94 -14.79
C GLN A 13 -23.35 6.37 -15.18
N ALA A 14 -22.88 6.64 -16.41
CA ALA A 14 -21.56 6.20 -16.86
C ALA A 14 -20.43 6.83 -16.03
N LYS A 15 -20.54 8.13 -15.70
CA LYS A 15 -19.60 8.83 -14.82
C LYS A 15 -19.59 8.24 -13.41
N LEU A 16 -20.77 7.98 -12.84
CA LEU A 16 -20.90 7.39 -11.52
C LEU A 16 -20.29 5.99 -11.48
N ARG A 17 -20.60 5.14 -12.48
CA ARG A 17 -20.02 3.80 -12.58
C ARG A 17 -18.50 3.87 -12.61
N LEU A 18 -17.94 4.73 -13.46
CA LEU A 18 -16.48 4.90 -13.57
C LEU A 18 -15.85 5.34 -12.24
N GLN A 19 -16.48 6.27 -11.52
CA GLN A 19 -16.01 6.71 -10.21
C GLN A 19 -16.04 5.58 -9.17
N VAL A 20 -17.14 4.83 -9.12
CA VAL A 20 -17.28 3.69 -8.19
C VAL A 20 -16.27 2.59 -8.50
N GLU A 21 -16.07 2.29 -9.78
CA GLU A 21 -15.05 1.33 -10.23
C GLU A 21 -13.64 1.81 -9.86
N LEU A 22 -13.33 3.08 -10.06
CA LEU A 22 -12.05 3.68 -9.69
C LEU A 22 -11.78 3.58 -8.18
N GLU A 23 -12.77 3.94 -7.37
CA GLU A 23 -12.67 3.83 -5.90
C GLU A 23 -12.50 2.38 -5.47
N PHE A 24 -13.31 1.47 -6.04
CA PHE A 24 -13.24 0.04 -5.75
C PHE A 24 -11.88 -0.56 -6.10
N VAL A 25 -11.35 -0.29 -7.30
CA VAL A 25 -10.04 -0.79 -7.72
C VAL A 25 -8.98 -0.28 -6.75
N GLN A 26 -9.00 1.00 -6.39
CA GLN A 26 -8.03 1.55 -5.43
C GLN A 26 -8.12 0.90 -4.04
N CYS A 27 -9.30 0.51 -3.58
CA CYS A 27 -9.45 -0.24 -2.33
C CYS A 27 -8.72 -1.60 -2.34
N LEU A 28 -8.48 -2.21 -3.50
CA LEU A 28 -7.71 -3.45 -3.62
C LEU A 28 -6.24 -3.29 -3.20
N ALA A 29 -5.73 -2.06 -3.10
CA ALA A 29 -4.38 -1.80 -2.59
C ALA A 29 -4.22 -2.14 -1.10
N ASN A 30 -5.32 -2.31 -0.34
CA ASN A 30 -5.29 -2.64 1.07
C ASN A 30 -5.42 -4.16 1.29
N PRO A 31 -4.37 -4.87 1.78
CA PRO A 31 -4.41 -6.31 2.02
C PRO A 31 -5.53 -6.74 2.97
N ASN A 32 -5.86 -5.91 3.97
CA ASN A 32 -6.92 -6.21 4.93
C ASN A 32 -8.30 -6.21 4.26
N TYR A 33 -8.51 -5.33 3.27
CA TYR A 33 -9.74 -5.32 2.50
C TYR A 33 -9.86 -6.56 1.60
N LEU A 34 -8.75 -7.00 1.00
CA LEU A 34 -8.72 -8.26 0.25
C LEU A 34 -9.04 -9.46 1.16
N ASN A 35 -8.44 -9.52 2.35
CA ASN A 35 -8.73 -10.58 3.31
C ASN A 35 -10.20 -10.57 3.73
N PHE A 36 -10.79 -9.40 3.98
CA PHE A 36 -12.21 -9.25 4.28
C PHE A 36 -13.11 -9.79 3.15
N LEU A 37 -12.81 -9.45 1.89
CA LEU A 37 -13.55 -9.96 0.73
C LEU A 37 -13.42 -11.50 0.62
N ALA A 38 -12.21 -12.01 0.86
CA ALA A 38 -11.91 -13.44 0.81
C ALA A 38 -12.68 -14.24 1.87
N GLN A 39 -12.70 -13.76 3.12
CA GLN A 39 -13.41 -14.38 4.23
C GLN A 39 -14.92 -14.45 4.00
N ARG A 40 -15.50 -13.43 3.34
CA ARG A 40 -16.92 -13.43 2.95
C ARG A 40 -17.22 -14.30 1.73
N GLY A 41 -16.20 -14.86 1.10
CA GLY A 41 -16.36 -15.79 -0.02
C GLY A 41 -16.56 -15.12 -1.38
N PHE A 42 -16.37 -13.80 -1.51
CA PHE A 42 -16.53 -13.11 -2.81
C PHE A 42 -15.62 -13.69 -3.90
N PHE A 43 -14.40 -14.12 -3.54
CA PHE A 43 -13.45 -14.70 -4.49
C PHE A 43 -13.77 -16.15 -4.92
N LYS A 44 -14.84 -16.74 -4.39
CA LYS A 44 -15.38 -18.04 -4.83
C LYS A 44 -16.49 -17.88 -5.86
N ASP A 45 -17.12 -16.70 -5.95
CA ASP A 45 -18.18 -16.42 -6.91
C ASP A 45 -17.59 -16.10 -8.29
N GLN A 46 -18.03 -16.87 -9.30
CA GLN A 46 -17.60 -16.70 -10.68
C GLN A 46 -18.01 -15.36 -11.26
N ALA A 47 -19.16 -14.81 -10.87
CA ALA A 47 -19.60 -13.50 -11.34
C ALA A 47 -18.63 -12.40 -10.87
N PHE A 48 -18.21 -12.46 -9.60
CA PHE A 48 -17.23 -11.53 -9.05
C PHE A 48 -15.84 -11.69 -9.68
N ILE A 49 -15.39 -12.91 -9.94
CA ILE A 49 -14.12 -13.16 -10.65
C ILE A 49 -14.15 -12.56 -12.06
N ASN A 50 -15.29 -12.70 -12.76
CA ASN A 50 -15.46 -12.08 -14.08
C ASN A 50 -15.48 -10.55 -13.98
N TYR A 51 -16.04 -9.99 -12.92
CA TYR A 51 -15.97 -8.54 -12.65
C TYR A 51 -14.53 -8.08 -12.40
N LEU A 52 -13.72 -8.83 -11.66
CA LEU A 52 -12.28 -8.52 -11.50
C LEU A 52 -11.52 -8.59 -12.83
N LYS A 53 -11.88 -9.53 -13.73
CA LYS A 53 -11.32 -9.58 -15.09
C LYS A 53 -11.73 -8.37 -15.91
N TYR A 54 -12.98 -7.96 -15.80
CA TYR A 54 -13.48 -6.75 -16.45
C TYR A 54 -12.66 -5.53 -16.02
N LEU A 55 -12.39 -5.37 -14.71
CA LEU A 55 -11.60 -4.24 -14.18
C LEU A 55 -10.13 -4.19 -14.65
N LEU A 56 -9.62 -5.20 -15.37
CA LEU A 56 -8.25 -5.15 -15.91
C LEU A 56 -8.05 -4.02 -16.92
N TYR A 57 -9.12 -3.44 -17.50
CA TYR A 57 -8.99 -2.27 -18.36
C TYR A 57 -8.36 -1.06 -17.65
N TRP A 58 -8.42 -0.98 -16.31
CA TRP A 58 -7.77 0.07 -15.52
C TRP A 58 -6.24 0.07 -15.66
N LYS A 59 -5.66 -0.99 -16.22
CA LYS A 59 -4.22 -1.08 -16.54
C LYS A 59 -3.84 -0.30 -17.80
N GLU A 60 -4.79 -0.03 -18.69
CA GLU A 60 -4.52 0.74 -19.91
C GLU A 60 -4.14 2.19 -19.53
N PRO A 61 -3.16 2.80 -20.22
CA PRO A 61 -2.56 4.07 -19.81
C PRO A 61 -3.58 5.23 -19.75
N GLU A 62 -4.64 5.17 -20.56
CA GLU A 62 -5.72 6.16 -20.58
C GLU A 62 -6.46 6.22 -19.24
N TYR A 63 -6.57 5.09 -18.53
CA TYR A 63 -7.26 4.97 -17.25
C TYR A 63 -6.31 4.96 -16.06
N ALA A 64 -5.15 4.31 -16.21
CA ALA A 64 -4.18 4.14 -15.13
C ALA A 64 -3.68 5.48 -14.56
N ARG A 65 -3.67 6.55 -15.38
CA ARG A 65 -3.32 7.92 -14.98
C ARG A 65 -4.18 8.49 -13.84
N TYR A 66 -5.37 7.95 -13.61
CA TYR A 66 -6.28 8.40 -12.55
C TYR A 66 -6.07 7.68 -11.22
N LEU A 67 -5.27 6.61 -11.20
CA LEU A 67 -5.01 5.82 -9.99
C LEU A 67 -3.99 6.51 -9.09
N ARG A 68 -4.36 6.73 -7.83
CA ARG A 68 -3.44 7.29 -6.81
C ARG A 68 -2.59 6.21 -6.15
N TYR A 69 -3.09 4.98 -6.08
CA TYR A 69 -2.46 3.86 -5.38
C TYR A 69 -2.03 2.78 -6.37
N PRO A 70 -0.82 2.81 -6.95
CA PRO A 70 -0.42 1.89 -8.01
C PRO A 70 -0.41 0.41 -7.59
N MET A 71 -0.28 0.14 -6.27
CA MET A 71 -0.34 -1.22 -5.71
C MET A 71 -1.67 -1.93 -6.01
N CYS A 72 -2.77 -1.20 -6.26
CA CYS A 72 -4.03 -1.84 -6.57
C CYS A 72 -3.98 -2.71 -7.84
N LEU A 73 -3.25 -2.28 -8.87
CA LEU A 73 -3.12 -3.02 -10.12
C LEU A 73 -2.31 -4.31 -9.92
N TYR A 74 -1.28 -4.26 -9.07
CA TYR A 74 -0.51 -5.44 -8.70
C TYR A 74 -1.40 -6.49 -8.02
N PHE A 75 -2.22 -6.07 -7.05
CA PHE A 75 -3.16 -7.00 -6.41
C PHE A 75 -4.28 -7.46 -7.34
N LEU A 76 -4.78 -6.59 -8.22
CA LEU A 76 -5.77 -6.96 -9.23
C LEU A 76 -5.25 -8.08 -10.15
N ASP A 77 -3.97 -8.03 -10.54
CA ASP A 77 -3.30 -9.10 -11.28
C ASP A 77 -3.18 -10.38 -10.44
N LEU A 78 -2.76 -10.26 -9.18
CA LEU A 78 -2.65 -11.41 -8.28
C LEU A 78 -4.01 -12.12 -8.06
N LEU A 79 -5.10 -11.36 -7.97
CA LEU A 79 -6.45 -11.89 -7.81
C LEU A 79 -6.94 -12.72 -9.00
N GLN A 80 -6.30 -12.60 -10.17
CA GLN A 80 -6.62 -13.47 -11.31
C GLN A 80 -6.21 -14.93 -11.04
N TYR A 81 -5.18 -15.14 -10.23
CA TYR A 81 -4.70 -16.47 -9.86
C TYR A 81 -5.53 -17.05 -8.73
N GLU A 82 -6.13 -18.22 -8.96
CA GLU A 82 -6.94 -18.91 -7.96
C GLU A 82 -6.16 -19.23 -6.69
N HIS A 83 -4.89 -19.62 -6.82
CA HIS A 83 -4.03 -19.90 -5.67
C HIS A 83 -3.94 -18.69 -4.72
N PHE A 84 -3.72 -17.49 -5.25
CA PHE A 84 -3.66 -16.28 -4.43
C PHE A 84 -5.00 -15.99 -3.75
N ARG A 85 -6.12 -16.13 -4.49
CA ARG A 85 -7.49 -15.97 -3.93
C ARG A 85 -7.78 -16.91 -2.77
N ARG A 86 -7.20 -18.12 -2.79
CA ARG A 86 -7.32 -19.08 -1.69
C ARG A 86 -6.44 -18.72 -0.50
N GLU A 87 -5.20 -18.33 -0.75
CA GLU A 87 -4.23 -18.01 0.31
C GLU A 87 -4.60 -16.72 1.08
N ILE A 88 -5.12 -15.70 0.38
CA ILE A 88 -5.44 -14.40 1.00
C ILE A 88 -6.60 -14.48 2.00
N VAL A 89 -7.32 -15.61 2.10
CA VAL A 89 -8.29 -15.88 3.17
C VAL A 89 -7.60 -15.98 4.53
N ASN A 90 -6.34 -16.45 4.56
CA ASN A 90 -5.55 -16.62 5.77
C ASN A 90 -5.02 -15.25 6.27
N SER A 91 -5.37 -14.88 7.50
CA SER A 91 -4.92 -13.64 8.14
C SER A 91 -3.40 -13.52 8.23
N GLN A 92 -2.66 -14.63 8.35
CA GLN A 92 -1.20 -14.61 8.38
C GLN A 92 -0.61 -14.20 7.03
N CYS A 93 -1.23 -14.62 5.92
CA CYS A 93 -0.83 -14.20 4.58
C CYS A 93 -1.05 -12.68 4.42
N CYS A 94 -2.21 -12.18 4.85
CA CYS A 94 -2.52 -10.76 4.86
C CYS A 94 -1.49 -9.94 5.66
N LYS A 95 -1.18 -10.37 6.89
CA LYS A 95 -0.18 -9.71 7.74
C LYS A 95 1.20 -9.73 7.08
N PHE A 96 1.60 -10.85 6.49
CA PHE A 96 2.88 -10.94 5.80
C PHE A 96 2.97 -9.93 4.65
N ILE A 97 1.93 -9.82 3.82
CA ILE A 97 1.88 -8.86 2.72
C ILE A 97 1.98 -7.42 3.24
N ASP A 98 1.28 -7.10 4.34
CA ASP A 98 1.32 -5.78 4.98
C ASP A 98 2.73 -5.46 5.51
N ASP A 99 3.36 -6.40 6.23
CA ASP A 99 4.73 -6.28 6.71
C ASP A 99 5.71 -6.04 5.54
N GLN A 100 5.56 -6.76 4.42
CA GLN A 100 6.38 -6.56 3.22
C GLN A 100 6.18 -5.18 2.59
N ALA A 101 4.94 -4.69 2.52
CA ALA A 101 4.64 -3.36 2.00
C ALA A 101 5.31 -2.27 2.86
N ILE A 102 5.25 -2.41 4.18
CA ILE A 102 5.91 -1.50 5.13
C ILE A 102 7.43 -1.51 4.93
N LEU A 103 8.05 -2.69 4.81
CA LEU A 103 9.50 -2.81 4.59
C LEU A 103 9.94 -2.15 3.28
N LEU A 104 9.18 -2.36 2.20
CA LEU A 104 9.42 -1.71 0.92
C LEU A 104 9.39 -0.18 1.05
N TRP A 105 8.39 0.36 1.76
CA TRP A 105 8.25 1.80 2.00
C TRP A 105 9.38 2.36 2.85
N GLN A 106 9.78 1.66 3.91
CA GLN A 106 10.92 2.07 4.74
C GLN A 106 12.21 2.11 3.91
N HIS A 107 12.48 1.06 3.11
CA HIS A 107 13.67 1.01 2.27
C HIS A 107 13.68 2.13 1.21
N TYR A 108 12.55 2.30 0.50
CA TYR A 108 12.40 3.37 -0.50
C TYR A 108 12.60 4.76 0.12
N THR A 109 11.96 5.02 1.26
CA THR A 109 12.05 6.31 1.95
C THR A 109 13.47 6.61 2.42
N ARG A 110 14.14 5.65 3.06
CA ARG A 110 15.54 5.79 3.52
C ARG A 110 16.50 6.04 2.35
N ARG A 111 16.35 5.30 1.24
CA ARG A 111 17.15 5.51 0.02
C ARG A 111 16.92 6.89 -0.58
N ARG A 112 15.66 7.34 -0.64
CA ARG A 112 15.29 8.66 -1.15
C ARG A 112 15.89 9.78 -0.29
N THR A 113 15.81 9.69 1.03
CA THR A 113 16.43 10.66 1.94
C THR A 113 17.94 10.71 1.74
N LYS A 114 18.61 9.56 1.65
CA LYS A 114 20.07 9.49 1.41
C LYS A 114 20.48 10.14 0.08
N LEU A 115 19.71 9.92 -0.99
CA LEU A 115 19.97 10.55 -2.29
C LEU A 115 19.75 12.06 -2.23
N PHE A 116 18.71 12.53 -1.54
CA PHE A 116 18.44 13.96 -1.37
C PHE A 116 19.54 14.65 -0.54
N THR A 117 20.00 14.03 0.55
CA THR A 117 21.09 14.58 1.37
C THR A 117 22.43 14.60 0.65
N MET A 118 22.73 13.56 -0.15
CA MET A 118 23.95 13.53 -1.00
C MET A 118 23.91 14.61 -2.09
N ASN A 119 22.75 14.86 -2.70
CA ASN A 119 22.62 15.87 -3.74
C ASN A 119 22.69 17.32 -3.20
N ASN A 120 22.36 17.55 -1.92
CA ASN A 120 22.40 18.87 -1.28
C ASN A 120 23.68 19.13 -0.45
N GLY A 121 24.69 18.26 -0.50
CA GLY A 121 26.02 18.53 0.05
C GLY A 121 26.09 18.77 1.57
N VAL A 122 25.09 18.34 2.35
CA VAL A 122 25.17 18.44 3.82
C VAL A 122 25.83 17.18 4.36
N VAL A 123 27.16 17.23 4.55
CA VAL A 123 27.91 16.25 5.32
C VAL A 123 27.50 16.39 6.79
N GLN A 124 26.56 15.57 7.26
CA GLN A 124 26.34 15.42 8.70
C GLN A 124 27.47 14.57 9.26
N MET A 125 28.37 15.21 10.03
CA MET A 125 29.28 14.50 10.93
C MET A 125 28.44 13.68 11.92
N GLU A 126 28.67 12.37 12.00
CA GLU A 126 28.12 11.55 13.08
C GLU A 126 28.65 12.06 14.44
N PRO A 127 27.80 12.13 15.49
CA PRO A 127 28.28 12.44 16.82
C PRO A 127 29.08 11.24 17.37
N ASN A 128 30.35 11.47 17.68
CA ASN A 128 31.22 10.54 18.38
C ASN A 128 30.63 10.22 19.78
N PRO A 129 30.35 8.96 20.15
CA PRO A 129 29.69 8.64 21.41
C PRO A 129 30.61 8.73 22.65
N ASN A 130 31.80 9.32 22.54
CA ASN A 130 32.82 9.25 23.57
C ASN A 130 33.31 10.62 24.06
N GLN A 131 32.42 11.44 24.61
CA GLN A 131 32.77 12.50 25.56
C GLN A 131 31.65 12.69 26.59
N ASN A 132 31.77 12.05 27.75
CA ASN A 132 31.12 12.54 28.96
C ASN A 132 32.21 12.91 29.97
N GLY A 133 32.37 14.22 30.13
CA GLY A 133 33.29 14.84 31.06
C GLY A 133 32.82 14.76 32.51
N THR A 134 33.80 14.61 33.36
CA THR A 134 33.84 14.67 34.82
C THR A 134 33.26 15.97 35.39
N GLN A 135 32.44 15.90 36.45
CA GLN A 135 32.39 16.96 37.48
C GLN A 135 31.72 16.45 38.77
N GLN A 136 32.51 16.34 39.84
CA GLN A 136 32.01 16.27 41.22
C GLN A 136 32.81 17.30 42.04
N ASN A 137 32.10 18.30 42.58
CA ASN A 137 32.65 19.43 43.34
C ASN A 137 32.90 19.06 44.82
N GLY A 138 33.91 19.70 45.43
CA GLY A 138 34.37 19.55 46.82
C GLY A 138 33.36 20.00 47.90
N VAL A 139 33.63 19.87 49.21
CA VAL A 139 34.61 20.67 49.98
C VAL A 139 34.84 20.05 51.38
N GLY A 140 36.12 20.02 51.82
CA GLY A 140 36.68 20.20 53.20
C GLY A 140 36.19 19.31 54.37
N GLY A 141 37.00 18.79 55.29
CA GLY A 141 38.41 18.93 55.66
C GLY A 141 38.56 18.65 57.18
N GLN A 142 39.62 17.90 57.57
CA GLN A 142 40.22 17.75 58.93
C GLN A 142 39.35 17.08 60.04
N LYS A 143 39.86 16.33 61.03
CA LYS A 143 41.20 15.94 61.56
C LYS A 143 41.01 14.73 62.51
N VAL A 144 42.01 13.85 62.58
CA VAL A 144 42.60 13.15 63.75
C VAL A 144 41.67 12.72 64.91
N THR A 145 41.57 11.41 65.18
CA THR A 145 42.22 10.66 66.28
C THR A 145 42.10 9.16 66.01
#